data_AF-A0A345NLR2-F1
#
_entry.id   AF-A0A345NLR2-F1
#
_cell.length_a   1.000
_cell.length_b   1.000
_cell.length_c   1.000
_cell.angle_alpha   90.00
_cell.angle_beta   90.00
_cell.angle_gamma   90.00
#
_symmetry.space_group_name_H-M   'P 1'
#
loop_
_entity.id
_entity.type
_entity.pdbx_description
1 polymer ?
#
loop_
_entity_poly.entity_id
_entity_poly.type
_entity_poly.pdbx_seq_one_letter_code
_entity_poly.pdbx_strand_id
1 'polypeptide(L)'
;MQLRVGQPDGHGRYGMVDETADGLLCHECGRRFTHLGLHVSKAHDLTADEYRRAHGLSRRGLVAKETAQTIAANARWTMSTRERFIQARDPAAASAAQRSGPNAISPAGLAAIRQAGRDRRGLYRSGTVVVCEWCGVEFCPLIAAARRRFCSRSCAARNNRRRRRMPLPNADVAR
;
A
#
# COMPACT_ATOMS: atom_id res chain seq x y z
N MET A 1 4.16 3.69 35.30
CA MET A 1 4.19 4.78 34.30
C MET A 1 4.09 4.16 32.92
N GLN A 2 3.13 4.55 32.09
CA GLN A 2 3.08 4.12 30.69
C GLN A 2 4.06 4.98 29.88
N LEU A 3 5.07 4.35 29.27
CA LEU A 3 6.01 5.03 28.38
C LEU A 3 5.27 5.51 27.12
N ARG A 4 5.49 6.77 26.75
CA ARG A 4 4.94 7.35 25.53
C ARG A 4 5.91 7.15 24.37
N VAL A 5 5.37 6.95 23.16
CA VAL A 5 6.16 6.82 21.93
C VAL A 5 7.13 8.01 21.80
N GLY A 6 8.40 7.72 21.54
CA GLY A 6 9.47 8.70 21.39
C GLY A 6 10.23 9.06 22.67
N GLN A 7 9.76 8.62 23.85
CA GLN A 7 10.53 8.78 25.10
C GLN A 7 11.81 7.92 25.08
N PRO A 8 12.86 8.31 25.82
CA PRO A 8 14.05 7.49 26.00
C PRO A 8 13.68 6.09 26.54
N ASP A 9 14.28 5.07 25.94
CA ASP A 9 14.03 3.65 26.25
C ASP A 9 15.35 2.89 26.07
N GLY A 10 16.05 2.67 27.20
CA GLY A 10 17.42 2.19 27.19
C GLY A 10 18.32 3.10 26.35
N HIS A 11 18.95 2.52 25.34
CA HIS A 11 19.78 3.25 24.37
C HIS A 11 18.99 3.86 23.20
N GLY A 12 17.70 3.53 23.05
CA GLY A 12 16.85 3.95 21.95
C GLY A 12 15.68 4.84 22.38
N ARG A 13 14.61 4.81 21.58
CA ARG A 13 13.35 5.51 21.85
C ARG A 13 12.17 4.55 21.80
N TYR A 14 11.30 4.63 22.80
CA TYR A 14 10.15 3.75 22.91
C TYR A 14 9.27 3.84 21.65
N GLY A 15 8.94 2.68 21.09
CA GLY A 15 8.11 2.55 19.89
C GLY A 15 8.78 2.91 18.57
N MET A 16 10.08 3.24 18.58
CA MET A 16 10.82 3.62 17.40
C MET A 16 11.99 2.68 17.15
N VAL A 17 12.12 2.23 15.91
CA VAL A 17 13.30 1.49 15.46
C VAL A 17 14.27 2.49 14.84
N ASP A 18 15.43 2.67 15.46
CA ASP A 18 16.53 3.45 14.91
C ASP A 18 17.35 2.59 13.93
N GLU A 19 17.36 3.01 12.68
CA GLU A 19 18.12 2.37 11.61
C GLU A 19 19.04 3.39 10.92
N THR A 20 20.32 3.03 10.82
CA THR A 20 21.33 3.75 10.04
C THR A 20 21.99 2.81 9.04
N ALA A 21 22.99 3.31 8.29
CA ALA A 21 23.80 2.49 7.40
C ALA A 21 24.51 1.32 8.12
N ASP A 22 24.86 1.51 9.40
CA ASP A 22 25.50 0.48 10.23
C ASP A 22 24.51 -0.57 10.79
N GLY A 23 23.22 -0.37 10.54
CA GLY A 23 22.14 -1.27 10.94
C GLY A 23 21.23 -0.72 12.05
N LEU A 24 20.55 -1.64 12.71
CA LEU A 24 19.51 -1.36 13.71
C LEU A 24 20.11 -1.25 15.10
N LEU A 25 19.74 -0.21 15.84
CA LEU A 25 20.15 -0.02 17.23
C LEU A 25 19.46 -1.02 18.17
N CYS A 26 20.25 -1.69 19.00
CA CYS A 26 19.76 -2.47 20.13
C CYS A 26 19.48 -1.54 21.32
N HIS A 27 18.26 -1.57 21.86
CA HIS A 27 17.85 -0.73 22.98
C HIS A 27 18.47 -1.20 24.30
N GLU A 28 18.85 -2.48 24.42
CA GLU A 28 19.45 -3.09 25.60
C GLU A 28 20.95 -2.79 25.75
N CYS A 29 21.71 -2.76 24.64
CA CYS A 29 23.17 -2.61 24.71
C CYS A 29 23.75 -1.49 23.84
N GLY A 30 22.92 -0.75 23.09
CA GLY A 30 23.34 0.41 22.30
C GLY A 30 24.19 0.10 21.07
N ARG A 31 24.48 -1.17 20.79
CA ARG A 31 25.19 -1.60 19.57
C ARG A 31 24.25 -1.71 18.38
N ARG A 32 24.80 -1.58 17.17
CA ARG A 32 24.05 -1.67 15.91
C ARG A 32 24.27 -3.02 15.23
N PHE A 33 23.20 -3.58 14.67
CA PHE A 33 23.21 -4.89 14.02
C PHE A 33 22.34 -4.93 12.77
N THR A 34 22.80 -5.63 11.75
CA THR A 34 21.99 -5.94 10.56
C THR A 34 20.88 -6.94 10.88
N HIS A 35 21.13 -7.88 11.81
CA HIS A 35 20.17 -8.86 12.31
C HIS A 35 19.91 -8.67 13.81
N LEU A 36 19.17 -7.62 14.16
CA LEU A 36 18.85 -7.31 15.55
C LEU A 36 18.07 -8.44 16.24
N GLY A 37 17.10 -9.06 15.58
CA GLY A 37 16.33 -10.16 16.17
C GLY A 37 17.20 -11.37 16.57
N LEU A 38 18.24 -11.68 15.79
CA LEU A 38 19.19 -12.76 16.12
C LEU A 38 20.10 -12.36 17.28
N HIS A 39 20.57 -11.11 17.28
CA HIS A 39 21.39 -10.59 18.37
C HIS A 39 20.65 -10.66 19.71
N VAL A 40 19.42 -10.16 19.75
CA VAL A 40 18.61 -10.09 20.96
C VAL A 40 18.33 -11.49 21.53
N SER A 41 18.03 -12.47 20.67
CA SER A 41 17.85 -13.86 21.10
C SER A 41 19.11 -14.50 21.67
N LYS A 42 20.31 -14.08 21.23
CA LYS A 42 21.59 -14.68 21.67
C LYS A 42 22.24 -13.96 22.83
N ALA A 43 22.03 -12.66 22.94
CA ALA A 43 22.74 -11.79 23.89
C ALA A 43 21.87 -11.33 25.05
N HIS A 44 20.54 -11.38 24.89
CA HIS A 44 19.59 -10.85 25.86
C HIS A 44 18.48 -11.86 26.21
N ASP A 45 18.56 -13.10 25.72
CA ASP A 45 17.58 -14.17 25.98
C ASP A 45 16.12 -13.78 25.71
N LEU A 46 15.91 -12.80 24.83
CA LEU A 46 14.59 -12.30 24.44
C LEU A 46 14.25 -12.80 23.04
N THR A 47 13.03 -13.28 22.86
CA THR A 47 12.49 -13.48 21.52
C THR A 47 12.26 -12.14 20.83
N ALA A 48 12.23 -12.13 19.50
CA ALA A 48 11.92 -10.92 18.73
C ALA A 48 10.53 -10.33 19.09
N ASP A 49 9.59 -11.16 19.51
CA ASP A 49 8.25 -10.73 19.94
C ASP A 49 8.29 -10.08 21.32
N GLU A 50 9.03 -10.64 22.28
CA GLU A 50 9.22 -10.07 23.61
C GLU A 50 9.95 -8.73 23.54
N TYR A 51 11.02 -8.66 22.75
CA TYR A 51 11.77 -7.43 22.51
C TYR A 51 10.87 -6.33 21.94
N ARG A 52 10.03 -6.66 20.94
CA ARG A 52 9.08 -5.70 20.39
C ARG A 52 8.06 -5.22 21.44
N ARG A 53 7.55 -6.13 22.27
CA ARG A 53 6.63 -5.76 23.35
C ARG A 53 7.28 -4.87 24.40
N ALA A 54 8.49 -5.22 24.85
CA ALA A 54 9.25 -4.49 25.86
C ALA A 54 9.49 -3.03 25.42
N HIS A 55 9.91 -2.82 24.18
CA HIS A 55 10.23 -1.50 23.64
C HIS A 55 9.10 -0.85 22.84
N GLY A 56 7.87 -1.37 22.90
CA GLY A 56 6.70 -0.81 22.22
C GLY A 56 6.78 -0.78 20.69
N LEU A 57 7.67 -1.59 20.11
CA LEU A 57 7.94 -1.57 18.67
C LEU A 57 6.78 -2.20 17.89
N SER A 58 6.49 -1.61 16.73
CA SER A 58 5.53 -2.17 15.77
C SER A 58 5.97 -3.56 15.26
N ARG A 59 5.08 -4.24 14.51
CA ARG A 59 5.39 -5.55 13.89
C ARG A 59 6.40 -5.46 12.73
N ARG A 60 7.12 -4.34 12.59
CA ARG A 60 8.22 -4.19 11.63
C ARG A 60 9.31 -5.23 11.91
N GLY A 61 9.97 -5.70 10.85
CA GLY A 61 11.09 -6.64 10.97
C GLY A 61 12.28 -6.05 11.73
N LEU A 62 12.96 -6.88 12.53
CA LEU A 62 14.19 -6.56 13.25
C LEU A 62 15.45 -6.92 12.44
N VAL A 63 15.41 -6.61 11.15
CA VAL A 63 16.50 -6.81 10.19
C VAL A 63 16.66 -5.53 9.39
N ALA A 64 17.89 -5.08 9.20
CA ALA A 64 18.21 -3.90 8.40
C ALA A 64 17.65 -4.05 6.98
N LYS A 65 17.18 -2.95 6.40
CA LYS A 65 16.41 -2.91 5.16
C LYS A 65 17.14 -3.60 4.00
N GLU A 66 18.41 -3.32 3.82
CA GLU A 66 19.23 -3.93 2.75
C GLU A 66 19.32 -5.45 2.91
N THR A 67 19.64 -5.91 4.12
CA THR A 67 19.68 -7.34 4.44
C THR A 67 18.32 -8.00 4.24
N ALA A 68 17.23 -7.35 4.64
CA ALA A 68 15.88 -7.83 4.43
C ALA A 68 15.52 -7.94 2.93
N GLN A 69 15.98 -6.99 2.11
CA GLN A 69 15.82 -7.02 0.66
C GLN A 69 16.57 -8.20 0.03
N THR A 70 17.82 -8.43 0.43
CA THR A 70 18.62 -9.57 -0.03
C THR A 70 17.98 -10.91 0.35
N ILE A 71 17.53 -11.06 1.60
CA ILE A 71 16.80 -12.25 2.04
C ILE A 71 15.54 -12.47 1.18
N ALA A 72 14.76 -11.42 0.95
CA ALA A 72 13.55 -11.50 0.14
C ALA A 72 13.85 -11.84 -1.34
N ALA A 73 14.93 -11.30 -1.92
CA ALA A 73 15.38 -11.62 -3.27
C ALA A 73 15.78 -13.09 -3.38
N ASN A 74 16.60 -13.58 -2.45
CA ASN A 74 17.04 -14.97 -2.39
C ASN A 74 15.85 -15.92 -2.20
N ALA A 75 14.89 -15.56 -1.35
CA ALA A 75 13.67 -16.32 -1.18
C ALA A 75 12.88 -16.41 -2.49
N ARG A 76 12.67 -15.30 -3.19
CA ARG A 76 11.98 -15.28 -4.50
C ARG A 76 12.66 -16.17 -5.54
N TRP A 77 13.99 -16.13 -5.61
CA TRP A 77 14.76 -16.93 -6.56
C TRP A 77 14.71 -18.43 -6.24
N THR A 78 14.74 -18.80 -4.96
CA THR A 78 14.78 -20.20 -4.53
C THR A 78 13.40 -20.83 -4.27
N MET A 79 12.32 -20.05 -4.16
CA MET A 79 11.02 -20.59 -3.73
C MET A 79 10.47 -21.67 -4.65
N SER A 80 10.62 -21.53 -5.97
CA SER A 80 10.14 -22.51 -6.94
C SER A 80 10.99 -23.78 -7.02
N THR A 81 12.19 -23.78 -6.43
CA THR A 81 13.13 -24.92 -6.48
C THR A 81 13.26 -25.63 -5.14
N ARG A 82 12.64 -25.10 -4.07
CA ARG A 82 12.65 -25.73 -2.75
C ARG A 82 11.50 -26.71 -2.58
N GLU A 83 11.78 -27.99 -2.83
CA GLU A 83 10.84 -29.11 -2.74
C GLU A 83 9.97 -29.10 -1.47
N ARG A 84 10.58 -28.90 -0.29
CA ARG A 84 9.84 -28.84 1.00
C ARG A 84 8.76 -27.76 1.03
N PHE A 85 9.00 -26.60 0.40
CA PHE A 85 8.00 -25.52 0.35
C PHE A 85 6.88 -25.84 -0.64
N ILE A 86 7.20 -26.52 -1.74
CA ILE A 86 6.22 -26.96 -2.73
C ILE A 86 5.28 -27.99 -2.10
N GLN A 87 5.85 -29.00 -1.44
CA GLN A 87 5.08 -30.07 -0.78
C GLN A 87 4.21 -29.55 0.37
N ALA A 88 4.69 -28.57 1.14
CA ALA A 88 3.94 -27.98 2.24
C ALA A 88 2.86 -26.96 1.80
N ARG A 89 2.76 -26.65 0.50
CA ARG A 89 1.85 -25.62 -0.01
C ARG A 89 0.41 -26.13 -0.10
N ASP A 90 -0.40 -25.81 0.91
CA ASP A 90 -1.85 -26.09 0.93
C ASP A 90 -2.67 -24.79 1.05
N PRO A 91 -3.18 -24.24 -0.08
CA PRO A 91 -4.01 -23.03 -0.09
C PRO A 91 -5.34 -23.18 0.67
N ALA A 92 -5.91 -24.40 0.72
CA ALA A 92 -7.19 -24.65 1.36
C ALA A 92 -7.03 -24.62 2.89
N ALA A 93 -6.01 -25.31 3.42
CA ALA A 93 -5.68 -25.26 4.84
C ALA A 93 -5.30 -23.84 5.28
N ALA A 94 -4.51 -23.11 4.49
CA ALA A 94 -4.15 -21.71 4.80
C ALA A 94 -5.39 -20.81 4.88
N SER A 95 -6.32 -20.94 3.93
CA SER A 95 -7.57 -20.19 3.93
C SER A 95 -8.48 -20.54 5.11
N ALA A 96 -8.53 -21.82 5.49
CA ALA A 96 -9.28 -22.28 6.66
C ALA A 96 -8.70 -21.68 7.96
N ALA A 97 -7.38 -21.77 8.15
CA ALA A 97 -6.68 -21.20 9.31
C ALA A 97 -6.85 -19.68 9.40
N GLN A 98 -6.84 -18.96 8.28
CA GLN A 98 -7.09 -17.51 8.26
C GLN A 98 -8.51 -17.17 8.73
N ARG A 99 -9.51 -18.00 8.39
CA ARG A 99 -10.91 -17.80 8.79
C ARG A 99 -11.19 -18.16 10.25
N SER A 100 -10.39 -19.02 10.86
CA SER A 100 -10.58 -19.49 12.25
C SER A 100 -9.58 -18.93 13.26
N GLY A 101 -8.55 -18.21 12.80
CA GLY A 101 -7.51 -17.67 13.67
C GLY A 101 -7.96 -16.51 14.57
N PRO A 102 -7.12 -16.10 15.54
CA PRO A 102 -7.43 -15.04 16.51
C PRO A 102 -7.64 -13.65 15.87
N ASN A 103 -7.20 -13.48 14.62
CA ASN A 103 -7.41 -12.25 13.83
C ASN A 103 -8.48 -12.44 12.74
N ALA A 104 -9.27 -13.52 12.80
CA ALA A 104 -10.36 -13.73 11.86
C ALA A 104 -11.35 -12.57 11.98
N ILE A 105 -11.71 -11.99 10.84
CA ILE A 105 -12.72 -10.95 10.80
C ILE A 105 -14.04 -11.58 11.24
N SER A 106 -14.65 -11.01 12.29
CA SER A 106 -15.92 -11.53 12.80
C SER A 106 -16.99 -11.53 11.70
N PRO A 107 -18.01 -12.40 11.78
CA PRO A 107 -19.14 -12.37 10.84
C PRO A 107 -19.77 -10.98 10.71
N ALA A 108 -19.88 -10.24 11.82
CA ALA A 108 -20.35 -8.86 11.85
C ALA A 108 -19.38 -7.90 11.14
N GLY A 109 -18.06 -8.03 11.35
CA GLY A 109 -17.05 -7.24 10.65
C GLY A 109 -17.05 -7.51 9.15
N LEU A 110 -17.21 -8.77 8.73
CA LEU A 110 -17.36 -9.14 7.32
C LEU A 110 -18.64 -8.55 6.72
N ALA A 111 -19.76 -8.60 7.45
CA ALA A 111 -21.01 -7.98 7.04
C ALA A 111 -20.86 -6.46 6.90
N ALA A 112 -20.21 -5.79 7.85
CA ALA A 112 -19.92 -4.36 7.80
C ALA A 112 -19.01 -3.98 6.63
N ILE A 113 -17.97 -4.76 6.33
CA ILE A 113 -17.12 -4.56 5.13
C ILE A 113 -17.93 -4.72 3.85
N ARG A 114 -18.77 -5.77 3.76
CA ARG A 114 -19.64 -5.98 2.59
C ARG A 114 -20.65 -4.85 2.44
N GLN A 115 -21.23 -4.38 3.54
CA GLN A 115 -22.19 -3.28 3.58
C GLN A 115 -21.53 -1.96 3.20
N ALA A 116 -20.41 -1.59 3.81
CA ALA A 116 -19.61 -0.45 3.40
C ALA A 116 -19.18 -0.53 1.93
N GLY A 117 -18.88 -1.73 1.43
CA GLY A 117 -18.65 -1.98 0.01
C GLY A 117 -19.89 -1.76 -0.86
N ARG A 118 -21.09 -2.12 -0.39
CA ARG A 118 -22.39 -1.85 -1.06
C ARG A 118 -22.77 -0.37 -0.98
N ASP A 119 -22.56 0.30 0.14
CA ASP A 119 -22.81 1.73 0.29
C ASP A 119 -21.85 2.55 -0.59
N ARG A 120 -20.65 1.99 -0.86
CA ARG A 120 -19.72 2.48 -1.87
C ARG A 120 -20.04 2.01 -3.31
N ARG A 121 -20.99 1.08 -3.54
CA ARG A 121 -21.53 0.77 -4.88
C ARG A 121 -22.45 1.92 -5.32
N GLY A 122 -21.80 3.00 -5.70
CA GLY A 122 -22.35 4.30 -6.05
C GLY A 122 -21.21 5.29 -6.32
N LEU A 123 -20.08 5.07 -5.63
CA LEU A 123 -18.77 5.72 -5.86
C LEU A 123 -17.89 4.92 -6.84
N TYR A 124 -18.49 4.05 -7.65
CA TYR A 124 -17.79 3.49 -8.79
C TYR A 124 -17.35 4.64 -9.72
N ARG A 125 -16.16 4.55 -10.33
CA ARG A 125 -15.89 5.33 -11.55
C ARG A 125 -16.99 4.93 -12.52
N SER A 126 -18.01 5.76 -12.69
CA SER A 126 -19.02 5.57 -13.73
C SER A 126 -18.26 5.36 -15.03
N GLY A 127 -18.36 4.14 -15.57
CA GLY A 127 -17.79 3.73 -16.84
C GLY A 127 -18.47 4.43 -18.01
N THR A 128 -18.66 5.75 -17.92
CA THR A 128 -19.01 6.59 -19.05
C THR A 128 -17.72 6.77 -19.85
N VAL A 129 -17.33 5.73 -20.58
CA VAL A 129 -16.31 5.90 -21.61
C VAL A 129 -16.91 6.85 -22.64
N VAL A 130 -16.38 8.06 -22.70
CA VAL A 130 -16.78 9.06 -23.69
C VAL A 130 -15.71 9.16 -24.76
N VAL A 131 -16.13 9.42 -25.99
CA VAL A 131 -15.23 9.62 -27.12
C VAL A 131 -14.84 11.09 -27.18
N CYS A 132 -13.54 11.38 -27.26
CA CYS A 132 -13.05 12.75 -27.43
C CYS A 132 -13.48 13.32 -28.79
N GLU A 133 -14.23 14.43 -28.80
CA GLU A 133 -14.72 15.07 -30.04
C GLU A 133 -13.61 15.59 -30.97
N TRP A 134 -12.39 15.76 -30.46
CA TRP A 134 -11.25 16.23 -31.27
C TRP A 134 -10.40 15.12 -31.85
N CYS A 135 -10.06 14.09 -31.06
CA CYS A 135 -9.09 13.06 -31.47
C CYS A 135 -9.66 11.63 -31.47
N GLY A 136 -10.94 11.45 -31.16
CA GLY A 136 -11.60 10.14 -31.23
C GLY A 136 -11.20 9.13 -30.16
N VAL A 137 -10.28 9.46 -29.25
CA VAL A 137 -9.86 8.53 -28.19
C VAL A 137 -10.97 8.36 -27.16
N GLU A 138 -11.20 7.12 -26.77
CA GLU A 138 -12.04 6.75 -25.64
C GLU A 138 -11.36 7.14 -24.31
N PHE A 139 -12.07 7.84 -23.44
CA PHE A 139 -11.56 8.17 -22.11
C PHE A 139 -12.67 8.17 -21.06
N CYS A 140 -12.28 7.90 -19.81
CA CYS A 140 -13.19 7.94 -18.67
C CYS A 140 -13.07 9.30 -17.97
N PRO A 141 -14.12 10.15 -17.96
CA PRO A 141 -14.11 11.38 -17.20
C PRO A 141 -14.19 11.04 -15.71
N LEU A 142 -13.40 11.74 -14.89
CA LEU A 142 -13.55 11.67 -13.43
C LEU A 142 -14.98 12.05 -13.04
N ILE A 143 -15.49 11.51 -11.93
CA ILE A 143 -16.89 11.65 -11.47
C ILE A 143 -17.35 13.13 -11.43
N ALA A 144 -16.48 14.05 -10.99
CA ALA A 144 -16.76 15.49 -10.94
C ALA A 144 -16.73 16.20 -12.32
N ALA A 145 -16.38 15.49 -13.38
CA ALA A 145 -16.16 16.00 -14.74
C ALA A 145 -16.95 15.22 -15.81
N ALA A 146 -18.06 14.60 -15.44
CA ALA A 146 -18.88 13.74 -16.31
C ALA A 146 -19.32 14.40 -17.64
N ARG A 147 -19.35 15.75 -17.73
CA ARG A 147 -19.69 16.51 -18.94
C ARG A 147 -18.48 16.86 -19.84
N ARG A 148 -17.31 16.27 -19.60
CA ARG A 148 -16.08 16.61 -20.34
C ARG A 148 -16.10 15.96 -21.73
N ARG A 149 -15.93 16.79 -22.76
CA ARG A 149 -15.95 16.40 -24.18
C ARG A 149 -14.57 16.08 -24.79
N PHE A 150 -13.49 16.37 -24.06
CA PHE A 150 -12.12 16.26 -24.58
C PHE A 150 -11.18 15.54 -23.61
N CYS A 151 -10.38 14.61 -24.11
CA CYS A 151 -9.45 13.79 -23.31
C CYS A 151 -8.36 14.63 -22.61
N SER A 152 -7.98 15.79 -23.15
CA SER A 152 -6.94 16.68 -22.60
C SER A 152 -7.27 18.17 -22.79
N ARG A 153 -6.61 19.05 -22.02
CA ARG A 153 -6.69 20.51 -22.23
C ARG A 153 -6.22 20.91 -23.63
N SER A 154 -5.23 20.21 -24.16
CA SER A 154 -4.70 20.43 -25.51
C SER A 154 -5.76 20.16 -26.59
N CYS A 155 -6.52 19.07 -26.48
CA CYS A 155 -7.63 18.75 -27.39
C CYS A 155 -8.75 19.80 -27.34
N ALA A 156 -9.12 20.24 -26.13
CA ALA A 156 -10.09 21.32 -25.95
C ALA A 156 -9.62 22.64 -26.58
N ALA A 157 -8.35 23.01 -26.38
CA ALA A 157 -7.77 24.24 -26.93
C ALA A 157 -7.70 24.22 -28.46
N ARG A 158 -7.31 23.09 -29.07
CA ARG A 158 -7.28 22.92 -30.53
C ARG A 158 -8.68 23.05 -31.14
N ASN A 159 -9.67 22.40 -30.54
CA ASN A 159 -11.06 22.52 -30.98
C ASN A 159 -11.57 23.97 -30.89
N ASN A 160 -11.31 24.67 -29.79
CA ASN A 160 -11.72 26.07 -29.61
C ASN A 160 -11.05 27.01 -30.63
N ARG A 161 -9.77 26.80 -30.96
CA ARG A 161 -9.07 27.56 -32.01
C ARG A 161 -9.66 27.29 -33.39
N ARG A 162 -9.99 26.03 -33.71
CA ARG A 162 -10.66 25.66 -34.96
C ARG A 162 -12.01 26.35 -35.09
N ARG A 163 -12.86 26.31 -34.05
CA ARG A 163 -14.19 26.96 -34.05
C ARG A 163 -14.10 28.48 -34.21
N ARG A 164 -13.10 29.12 -33.60
CA ARG A 164 -12.86 30.57 -33.74
C ARG A 164 -12.34 30.98 -35.13
N ARG A 165 -11.72 30.06 -35.86
CA ARG A 165 -11.23 30.28 -37.23
C ARG A 165 -12.28 29.95 -38.30
N MET A 166 -13.37 29.30 -37.91
CA MET A 166 -14.49 29.04 -38.82
C MET A 166 -15.34 30.32 -38.88
N PRO A 167 -15.62 30.90 -40.06
CA PRO A 167 -16.56 32.00 -40.17
C PRO A 167 -17.89 31.56 -39.57
N LEU A 168 -18.54 32.42 -38.79
CA LEU A 168 -19.94 32.19 -38.42
C LEU A 168 -20.73 32.00 -39.72
N PRO A 169 -21.66 31.02 -39.81
CA PRO A 169 -22.60 31.02 -40.92
C PRO A 169 -23.29 32.38 -40.94
N ASN A 170 -23.31 33.02 -42.11
CA ASN A 170 -23.90 34.33 -42.33
C ASN A 170 -25.27 34.37 -41.63
N ALA A 171 -25.42 35.29 -40.68
CA ALA A 171 -26.75 35.75 -40.30
C ALA A 171 -27.26 36.53 -41.51
N ASP A 172 -27.96 35.83 -42.41
CA ASP A 172 -28.55 36.46 -43.57
C ASP A 172 -29.52 37.55 -43.12
N VAL A 173 -29.27 38.70 -43.71
CA VAL A 173 -29.93 39.98 -43.58
C VAL A 173 -31.30 39.91 -44.24
N ALA A 174 -32.32 40.34 -43.50
CA ALA A 174 -33.59 40.96 -43.92
C ALA A 174 -34.25 40.52 -45.24
N ARG A 175 -35.49 40.01 -45.11
CA ARG A 175 -36.69 40.65 -45.68
C ARG A 175 -37.93 40.24 -44.91
#